data_AF-A0A150AVU1-F1
#
_entry.id   AF-A0A150AVU1-F1
#
_cell.length_a   1.000
_cell.length_b   1.000
_cell.length_c   1.000
_cell.angle_alpha   90.00
_cell.angle_beta   90.00
_cell.angle_gamma   90.00
#
_symmetry.space_group_name_H-M   'P 1'
#
loop_
_entity.id
_entity.type
_entity.pdbx_description
1 polymer ?
#
loop_
_entity_poly.entity_id
_entity_poly.type
_entity_poly.pdbx_seq_one_letter_code
_entity_poly.pdbx_strand_id
1 'polypeptide(L)' 'MGNFISLKLGKFESLLTIMANNPNCQGVIIPKIGHGVPLANPKLFNKMLEEWLDSNLIIDEVKLASNS' A
#
# COMPACT_ATOMS: atom_id res chain seq x y z
N MET A 1 -11.65 -3.96 -14.29
CA MET A 1 -11.91 -3.79 -12.84
C MET A 1 -10.61 -3.30 -12.23
N GLY A 2 -10.58 -2.10 -11.66
CA GLY A 2 -9.36 -1.52 -11.08
C GLY A 2 -9.12 -2.05 -9.67
N ASN A 3 -7.88 -2.43 -9.37
CA ASN A 3 -7.45 -2.80 -8.02
C ASN A 3 -7.11 -1.53 -7.24
N PHE A 4 -7.50 -1.41 -5.96
CA PHE A 4 -7.23 -0.22 -5.14
C PHE A 4 -6.14 -0.50 -4.10
N ILE A 5 -5.16 0.40 -3.97
CA ILE A 5 -4.12 0.33 -2.92
C ILE A 5 -4.54 1.18 -1.71
N SER A 6 -4.63 0.55 -0.54
CA SER A 6 -4.85 1.25 0.73
C SER A 6 -3.53 1.35 1.50
N LEU A 7 -3.05 2.59 1.71
CA LEU A 7 -1.86 2.90 2.52
C LEU A 7 -2.31 3.46 3.88
N LYS A 8 -1.91 2.83 4.98
CA LYS A 8 -2.21 3.37 6.32
C LYS A 8 -1.01 3.34 7.26
N LEU A 9 -0.86 4.44 8.02
CA LEU A 9 0.13 4.58 9.09
C LEU A 9 -0.45 4.23 10.46
N GLY A 10 0.35 3.52 11.25
CA GLY A 10 0.23 3.50 12.71
C GLY A 10 -0.74 2.50 13.34
N LYS A 11 -1.63 1.83 12.60
CA LYS A 11 -2.45 0.73 13.15
C LYS A 11 -2.92 -0.27 12.09
N PHE A 12 -2.42 -1.49 12.19
CA PHE A 12 -2.61 -2.59 11.23
C PHE A 12 -4.09 -3.01 11.10
N GLU A 13 -4.86 -2.97 12.19
CA GLU A 13 -6.27 -3.39 12.26
C GLU A 13 -7.17 -2.77 11.20
N SER A 14 -7.04 -1.46 10.99
CA SER A 14 -7.86 -0.77 10.01
C SER A 14 -7.47 -1.05 8.56
N LEU A 15 -6.20 -1.36 8.29
CA LEU A 15 -5.78 -1.80 6.96
C LEU A 15 -6.38 -3.18 6.67
N LEU A 16 -6.25 -4.11 7.63
CA LEU A 16 -6.84 -5.45 7.55
C LEU A 16 -8.37 -5.39 7.37
N THR A 17 -9.04 -4.52 8.13
CA THR A 17 -10.51 -4.36 8.04
C THR A 17 -10.95 -3.87 6.66
N ILE A 18 -10.22 -2.91 6.07
CA ILE A 18 -10.52 -2.43 4.71
C ILE A 18 -10.31 -3.55 3.69
N MET A 19 -9.20 -4.29 3.80
CA MET A 19 -8.91 -5.42 2.90
C MET A 19 -9.95 -6.54 3.03
N ALA A 20 -10.34 -6.89 4.25
CA ALA A 20 -11.34 -7.93 4.50
C ALA A 20 -12.71 -7.61 3.88
N ASN A 21 -13.10 -6.33 3.85
CA ASN A 21 -14.38 -5.91 3.28
C ASN A 21 -14.30 -5.56 1.79
N ASN A 22 -13.10 -5.48 1.19
CA ASN A 22 -12.90 -5.10 -0.21
C ASN A 22 -11.94 -6.06 -0.91
N PRO A 23 -12.43 -7.14 -1.53
CA PRO A 23 -11.60 -8.22 -2.09
C PRO A 23 -10.72 -7.78 -3.27
N ASN A 24 -11.03 -6.65 -3.91
CA ASN A 24 -10.22 -6.07 -4.99
C ASN A 24 -9.18 -5.05 -4.46
N CYS A 25 -9.04 -4.91 -3.15
CA CYS A 25 -8.04 -4.06 -2.54
C CYS A 25 -6.82 -4.85 -2.12
N GLN A 26 -5.64 -4.27 -2.35
CA GLN A 26 -4.39 -4.82 -1.86
C GLN A 26 -3.77 -3.84 -0.86
N GLY A 27 -3.45 -4.33 0.33
CA GLY A 27 -2.78 -3.54 1.36
C GLY A 27 -1.28 -3.70 1.28
N VAL A 28 -0.58 -2.60 1.54
CA VAL A 28 0.87 -2.52 1.42
C VAL A 28 1.45 -1.86 2.66
N ILE A 29 2.48 -2.48 3.23
CA ILE A 29 3.26 -1.96 4.36
C ILE A 29 4.62 -1.49 3.85
N ILE A 30 4.92 -0.23 4.13
CA ILE A 30 6.21 0.37 3.81
C ILE A 30 6.99 0.48 5.13
N PRO A 31 7.98 -0.40 5.36
CA PRO A 31 8.66 -0.46 6.64
C PRO A 31 9.43 0.83 6.91
N LYS A 32 9.58 1.19 8.20
CA LYS A 32 10.41 2.31 8.67
C LYS A 32 9.96 3.72 8.20
N ILE A 33 8.71 3.87 7.73
CA ILE A 33 8.11 5.17 7.38
C ILE A 33 6.97 5.50 8.35
N GLY A 34 7.08 6.64 9.05
CA GLY A 34 6.17 7.04 10.14
C GLY A 34 5.32 8.29 9.94
N HIS A 35 5.61 9.17 8.98
CA HIS A 35 4.91 10.45 8.77
C HIS A 35 4.25 10.60 7.39
N GLY A 36 3.93 9.48 6.74
CA GLY A 36 3.41 9.48 5.37
C GLY A 36 4.53 9.32 4.35
N VAL A 37 4.37 8.35 3.44
CA VAL A 37 5.35 8.06 2.38
C VAL A 37 5.49 9.22 1.39
N PRO A 38 4.42 9.95 0.98
CA PRO A 38 4.57 11.09 0.09
C PRO A 38 5.53 12.16 0.62
N LEU A 39 5.60 12.35 1.94
CA LEU A 39 6.46 13.34 2.57
C LEU A 39 7.83 12.75 2.96
N ALA A 40 7.86 11.54 3.48
CA ALA A 40 9.09 10.90 3.96
C ALA A 40 9.98 10.38 2.83
N ASN A 41 9.38 9.90 1.73
CA ASN A 41 10.10 9.46 0.53
C ASN A 41 9.24 9.66 -0.73
N PRO A 42 9.19 10.91 -1.26
CA PRO A 42 8.38 11.23 -2.43
C PRO A 42 8.74 10.40 -3.67
N LYS A 43 10.02 10.05 -3.85
CA LYS A 43 10.48 9.23 -4.98
C LYS A 43 9.88 7.83 -4.94
N LEU A 44 9.94 7.18 -3.77
CA LEU A 44 9.33 5.87 -3.57
C LEU A 44 7.82 5.92 -3.80
N PHE A 45 7.15 6.94 -3.26
CA PHE A 45 5.71 7.11 -3.43
C PHE A 45 5.31 7.25 -4.91
N ASN A 46 6.00 8.11 -5.67
CA ASN A 46 5.70 8.32 -7.08
C ASN A 46 5.96 7.05 -7.91
N LYS A 47 7.10 6.38 -7.68
CA LYS A 47 7.41 5.09 -8.32
C LYS A 47 6.32 4.05 -8.05
N MET A 48 5.85 3.95 -6.81
CA MET A 48 4.74 3.04 -6.46
C MET A 48 3.46 3.36 -7.22
N LEU A 49 3.11 4.65 -7.36
CA LEU A 49 1.91 5.06 -8.08
C LEU A 49 2.03 4.76 -9.58
N GLU A 50 3.18 5.07 -10.18
CA GLU A 50 3.46 4.81 -11.60
C GLU A 50 3.35 3.30 -11.90
N GLU A 51 4.05 2.46 -11.13
CA GLU A 51 4.01 1.00 -11.34
C GLU A 51 2.63 0.39 -11.07
N TRP A 52 1.88 0.93 -10.10
CA TRP A 52 0.50 0.50 -9.84
C TRP A 52 -0.43 0.87 -11.00
N LEU A 53 -0.35 2.11 -11.50
CA LEU A 53 -1.20 2.59 -12.59
C LEU A 53 -0.90 1.87 -13.92
N ASP A 54 0.37 1.63 -14.23
CA ASP A 54 0.79 1.03 -15.49
C ASP A 54 0.61 -0.50 -15.50
N SER A 55 0.86 -1.16 -14.37
CA SER A 55 1.06 -2.61 -14.35
C SER A 55 0.17 -3.36 -13.36
N ASN A 56 -0.58 -2.67 -12.49
CA ASN A 56 -1.20 -3.24 -11.29
C ASN A 56 -0.19 -4.03 -10.41
N LEU A 57 1.11 -3.75 -10.54
CA LEU A 57 2.17 -4.42 -9.80
C LEU A 57 2.42 -3.70 -8.48
N ILE A 58 2.89 -4.46 -7.50
CA ILE A 58 3.36 -3.94 -6.22
C ILE A 58 4.87 -4.05 -6.22
N ILE A 59 5.55 -2.94 -5.92
CA ILE A 59 7.01 -2.85 -5.98
C ILE A 59 7.67 -3.78 -4.93
N ASP A 60 8.86 -4.31 -5.19
CA ASP A 60 9.53 -5.25 -4.25
C ASP A 60 9.93 -4.61 -2.91
N GLU A 61 10.04 -3.28 -2.89
CA GLU A 61 10.48 -2.50 -1.72
C GLU A 61 9.41 -2.42 -0.61
N VAL A 62 8.22 -2.97 -0.86
CA VAL A 62 7.07 -2.90 0.05
C VAL A 62 6.52 -4.29 0.35
N LYS A 63 6.02 -4.49 1.57
CA LYS A 63 5.49 -5.78 2.00
C LYS A 63 3.99 -5.83 1.81
N LEU A 64 3.47 -6.92 1.25
CA LEU A 64 2.04 -7.16 1.21
C LEU A 64 1.51 -7.32 2.64
N ALA A 65 0.40 -6.64 2.93
CA ALA A 65 -0.37 -6.92 4.13
C ALA A 65 -1.12 -8.23 3.91
N SER A 66 -0.77 -9.27 4.66
CA SER A 66 -1.47 -10.56 4.63
C SER A 66 -2.47 -10.62 5.77
N ASN A 67 -3.71 -11.04 5.45
CA ASN A 67 -4.64 -11.53 6.46
C ASN A 67 -4.18 -12.95 6.83
N SER A 68 -3.57 -13.11 8.00
CA SER A 68 -3.35 -14.41 8.65
C SER A 68 -4.57 -14.82 9.44
#